data_AF-J9FX80-F1
#
_entry.id   AF-J9FX80-F1
#
_cell.length_a   1.000
_cell.length_b   1.000
_cell.length_c   1.000
_cell.angle_alpha   90.00
_cell.angle_beta   90.00
_cell.angle_gamma   90.00
#
_symmetry.space_group_name_H-M   'P 1'
#
loop_
_entity.id
_entity.type
_entity.pdbx_description
1 polymer ?
#
loop_
_entity_poly.entity_id
_entity_poly.type
_entity_poly.pdbx_seq_one_letter_code
_entity_poly.pdbx_strand_id
1 'polypeptide(L)'
;MLQTYPDKKLKKYIDSVLVIVASAQEPDGYLYTSRTMNPKHPHEWAGSKRWEKVEDLSHEFYNLGHMVEGAIAHYQATGKRNFLDIAIRYADCVCREIGPNEGQKIRVPGHQIAEMALAKLYLITGDKKYLDQAKFFLDQRGYTSRRDEYSQAHKPVLEQNEAVGHAVRATYMYAGMADVAALTGDTAYIHAIDRIWENIVTKKYYLTGGIGATAAGEAFGKNYELPNMSAYCETCAAIGNIYVNYRLFLLHGESKYYDVLERTLYNGLISGVSLDGGEFFYPNPLQSMGQHQRQPWFGCACCPSNICR
;
A
#
# COMPACT_ATOMS: atom_id res chain seq x y z
N MET A 1 -17.37 4.07 -7.14
CA MET A 1 -18.65 4.84 -7.11
C MET A 1 -19.14 5.26 -8.49
N LEU A 2 -18.47 6.14 -9.24
CA LEU A 2 -19.01 6.68 -10.51
C LEU A 2 -19.38 5.63 -11.59
N GLN A 3 -18.71 4.47 -11.60
CA GLN A 3 -19.02 3.37 -12.53
C GLN A 3 -20.34 2.65 -12.19
N THR A 4 -20.71 2.58 -10.92
CA THR A 4 -21.94 1.92 -10.46
C THR A 4 -23.09 2.91 -10.28
N TYR A 5 -22.79 4.14 -9.88
CA TYR A 5 -23.75 5.22 -9.68
C TYR A 5 -23.24 6.53 -10.32
N PRO A 6 -23.62 6.82 -11.58
CA PRO A 6 -23.16 8.01 -12.28
C PRO A 6 -23.63 9.32 -11.60
N ASP A 7 -22.68 10.20 -11.28
CA ASP A 7 -22.97 11.52 -10.69
C ASP A 7 -22.15 12.63 -11.38
N LYS A 8 -22.86 13.53 -12.07
CA LYS A 8 -22.26 14.67 -12.78
C LYS A 8 -21.65 15.70 -11.85
N LYS A 9 -22.24 15.94 -10.66
CA LYS A 9 -21.73 16.89 -9.67
C LYS A 9 -20.44 16.37 -9.06
N LEU A 10 -20.43 15.09 -8.65
CA LEU A 10 -19.21 14.44 -8.13
C LEU A 10 -18.09 14.42 -9.18
N LYS A 11 -18.40 14.08 -10.44
CA LYS A 11 -17.41 14.12 -11.53
C LYS A 11 -16.81 15.51 -11.69
N LYS A 12 -17.64 16.56 -11.71
CA LYS A 12 -17.18 17.95 -11.81
C LYS A 12 -16.34 18.37 -10.59
N TYR A 13 -16.73 17.93 -9.40
CA TYR A 13 -15.98 18.16 -8.17
C TYR A 13 -14.57 17.54 -8.25
N ILE A 14 -14.48 16.28 -8.67
CA ILE A 14 -13.19 15.59 -8.86
C ILE A 14 -12.34 16.34 -9.90
N ASP A 15 -12.92 16.74 -11.03
CA ASP A 15 -12.21 17.53 -12.05
C ASP A 15 -11.63 18.83 -11.44
N SER A 16 -12.39 19.53 -10.58
CA SER A 16 -11.90 20.74 -9.89
C SER A 16 -10.79 20.45 -8.87
N VAL A 17 -10.84 19.34 -8.15
CA VAL A 17 -9.76 18.91 -7.24
C VAL A 17 -8.48 18.62 -8.03
N LEU A 18 -8.60 17.95 -9.18
CA LEU A 18 -7.45 17.58 -10.00
C LEU A 18 -6.73 18.78 -10.62
N VAL A 19 -7.42 19.91 -10.85
CA VAL A 19 -6.77 21.17 -11.22
C VAL A 19 -5.79 21.62 -10.13
N ILE A 20 -6.18 21.53 -8.86
CA ILE A 20 -5.33 21.90 -7.73
C ILE A 20 -4.15 20.92 -7.61
N VAL A 21 -4.42 19.62 -7.70
CA VAL A 21 -3.36 18.58 -7.66
C VAL A 21 -2.33 18.79 -8.77
N ALA A 22 -2.78 19.03 -10.01
CA ALA A 22 -1.90 19.27 -11.14
C ALA A 22 -1.02 20.52 -10.94
N SER A 23 -1.55 21.57 -10.31
CA SER A 23 -0.82 22.81 -10.08
C SER A 23 0.36 22.66 -9.11
N ALA A 24 0.35 21.62 -8.27
CA ALA A 24 1.44 21.31 -7.35
C ALA A 24 2.53 20.43 -7.97
N GLN A 25 2.36 19.92 -9.20
CA GLN A 25 3.32 19.03 -9.85
C GLN A 25 4.45 19.86 -10.48
N GLU A 26 5.69 19.56 -10.09
CA GLU A 26 6.88 20.22 -10.62
C GLU A 26 7.06 19.91 -12.13
N PRO A 27 7.82 20.73 -12.88
CA PRO A 27 7.94 20.58 -14.33
C PRO A 27 8.40 19.19 -14.79
N ASP A 28 9.28 18.55 -14.02
CA ASP A 28 9.85 17.24 -14.32
C ASP A 28 8.98 16.05 -13.89
N GLY A 29 7.79 16.33 -13.33
CA GLY A 29 6.78 15.37 -12.93
C GLY A 29 6.74 15.05 -11.44
N TYR A 30 7.70 15.52 -10.64
CA TYR A 30 7.69 15.31 -9.20
C TYR A 30 6.46 15.93 -8.54
N LEU A 31 5.69 15.15 -7.78
CA LEU A 31 4.51 15.63 -7.07
C LEU A 31 4.52 15.13 -5.62
N TYR A 32 5.11 15.92 -4.74
CA TYR A 32 5.20 15.64 -3.31
C TYR A 32 5.23 16.96 -2.52
N THR A 33 4.04 17.36 -2.06
CA THR A 33 3.79 18.70 -1.50
C THR A 33 4.66 19.00 -0.29
N SER A 34 4.93 18.01 0.57
CA SER A 34 5.78 18.13 1.77
C SER A 34 7.23 18.57 1.48
N ARG A 35 7.67 18.53 0.22
CA ARG A 35 8.90 19.20 -0.25
C ARG A 35 8.58 20.44 -1.07
N THR A 36 7.73 20.30 -2.09
CA THR A 36 7.49 21.36 -3.08
C THR A 36 6.96 22.65 -2.46
N MET A 37 6.20 22.58 -1.36
CA MET A 37 5.65 23.76 -0.69
C MET A 37 6.73 24.68 -0.09
N ASN A 38 7.86 24.12 0.35
CA ASN A 38 8.97 24.85 0.93
C ASN A 38 10.26 24.03 0.83
N PRO A 39 10.95 24.03 -0.33
CA PRO A 39 12.12 23.19 -0.54
C PRO A 39 13.32 23.57 0.35
N LYS A 40 13.32 24.77 0.95
CA LYS A 40 14.34 25.21 1.92
C LYS A 40 14.12 24.62 3.32
N HIS A 41 12.87 24.40 3.68
CA HIS A 41 12.45 23.83 4.97
C HIS A 41 11.34 22.80 4.75
N PRO A 42 11.65 21.66 4.10
CA PRO A 42 10.65 20.63 3.84
C PRO A 42 10.23 19.95 5.14
N HIS A 43 9.19 19.11 5.06
CA HIS A 43 8.82 18.24 6.18
C HIS A 43 10.03 17.43 6.65
N GLU A 44 10.20 17.24 7.96
CA GLU A 44 11.38 16.58 8.55
C GLU A 44 11.64 15.17 7.96
N TRP A 45 10.57 14.40 7.69
CA TRP A 45 10.68 13.07 7.10
C TRP A 45 11.03 13.08 5.60
N ALA A 46 10.97 14.22 4.92
CA ALA A 46 11.35 14.33 3.51
C ALA A 46 12.88 14.34 3.32
N GLY A 47 13.63 14.77 4.33
CA GLY A 47 15.08 15.00 4.20
C GLY A 47 15.43 16.20 3.30
N SER A 48 16.72 16.47 3.20
CA SER A 48 17.28 17.67 2.56
C SER A 48 17.14 17.67 1.02
N LYS A 49 17.12 16.48 0.42
CA LYS A 49 17.03 16.27 -1.04
C LYS A 49 16.07 15.15 -1.37
N ARG A 50 15.55 15.16 -2.61
CA ARG A 50 14.65 14.11 -3.11
C ARG A 50 15.24 12.72 -2.88
N TRP A 51 14.39 11.80 -2.45
CA TRP A 51 14.68 10.37 -2.25
C TRP A 51 15.66 10.04 -1.12
N GLU A 52 16.19 11.04 -0.40
CA GLU A 52 17.16 10.81 0.68
C GLU A 52 16.57 9.94 1.80
N LYS A 53 15.30 10.18 2.12
CA LYS A 53 14.56 9.55 3.21
C LYS A 53 13.43 8.63 2.73
N VAL A 54 13.51 8.16 1.48
CA VAL A 54 12.45 7.34 0.87
C VAL A 54 12.35 5.94 1.43
N GLU A 55 13.47 5.34 1.82
CA GLU A 55 13.50 4.10 2.60
C GLU A 55 13.12 4.33 4.06
N ASP A 56 13.12 5.60 4.50
CA ASP A 56 12.67 6.06 5.80
C ASP A 56 11.15 6.30 5.86
N LEU A 57 10.75 7.54 6.08
CA LEU A 57 9.37 7.94 6.29
C LEU A 57 8.96 9.05 5.32
N SER A 58 9.74 9.34 4.27
CA SER A 58 9.35 10.39 3.31
C SER A 58 8.06 10.04 2.59
N HIS A 59 7.79 8.73 2.41
CA HIS A 59 6.63 8.21 1.70
C HIS A 59 6.51 8.68 0.24
N GLU A 60 7.60 9.15 -0.38
CA GLU A 60 7.59 9.58 -1.79
C GLU A 60 7.06 8.47 -2.73
N PHE A 61 7.54 7.23 -2.59
CA PHE A 61 7.03 6.10 -3.40
C PHE A 61 5.65 5.59 -2.96
N TYR A 62 5.29 5.74 -1.68
CA TYR A 62 3.94 5.42 -1.20
C TYR A 62 2.89 6.37 -1.80
N ASN A 63 3.21 7.66 -1.83
CA ASN A 63 2.40 8.68 -2.48
C ASN A 63 2.26 8.41 -3.98
N LEU A 64 3.35 7.99 -4.65
CA LEU A 64 3.27 7.54 -6.05
C LEU A 64 2.28 6.38 -6.19
N GLY A 65 2.39 5.34 -5.36
CA GLY A 65 1.54 4.16 -5.46
C GLY A 65 0.05 4.50 -5.35
N HIS A 66 -0.34 5.25 -4.32
CA HIS A 66 -1.74 5.68 -4.17
C HIS A 66 -2.22 6.63 -5.28
N MET A 67 -1.35 7.53 -5.74
CA MET A 67 -1.67 8.42 -6.87
C MET A 67 -1.96 7.62 -8.13
N VAL A 68 -1.13 6.62 -8.43
CA VAL A 68 -1.31 5.73 -9.58
C VAL A 68 -2.61 4.92 -9.45
N GLU A 69 -2.87 4.31 -8.29
CA GLU A 69 -4.12 3.54 -8.10
C GLU A 69 -5.38 4.41 -8.28
N GLY A 70 -5.41 5.60 -7.68
CA GLY A 70 -6.51 6.55 -7.82
C GLY A 70 -6.69 7.05 -9.26
N ALA A 71 -5.58 7.32 -9.95
CA ALA A 71 -5.60 7.80 -11.33
C ALA A 71 -6.08 6.75 -12.33
N ILE A 72 -5.72 5.47 -12.14
CA ILE A 72 -6.21 4.36 -12.94
C ILE A 72 -7.72 4.19 -12.76
N ALA A 73 -8.20 4.17 -11.50
CA ALA A 73 -9.62 4.06 -11.22
C ALA A 73 -10.42 5.24 -11.81
N HIS A 74 -9.89 6.46 -11.71
CA HIS A 74 -10.48 7.64 -12.32
C HIS A 74 -10.56 7.53 -13.85
N TYR A 75 -9.48 7.09 -14.50
CA TYR A 75 -9.45 6.90 -15.95
C TYR A 75 -10.51 5.88 -16.40
N GLN A 76 -10.56 4.72 -15.76
CA GLN A 76 -11.55 3.68 -16.05
C GLN A 76 -12.99 4.17 -15.82
N ALA A 77 -13.22 4.99 -14.79
CA ALA A 77 -14.55 5.51 -14.46
C ALA A 77 -15.04 6.63 -15.38
N THR A 78 -14.12 7.35 -16.05
CA THR A 78 -14.49 8.61 -16.74
C THR A 78 -14.06 8.69 -18.19
N GLY A 79 -13.13 7.83 -18.62
CA GLY A 79 -12.41 7.91 -19.90
C GLY A 79 -11.43 9.09 -20.01
N LYS A 80 -11.30 9.92 -18.96
CA LYS A 80 -10.46 11.12 -18.97
C LYS A 80 -9.08 10.85 -18.38
N ARG A 81 -8.08 11.55 -18.93
CA ARG A 81 -6.67 11.39 -18.54
C ARG A 81 -6.14 12.46 -17.58
N ASN A 82 -6.94 13.43 -17.17
CA ASN A 82 -6.51 14.52 -16.29
C ASN A 82 -5.94 14.08 -14.93
N PHE A 83 -6.28 12.89 -14.42
CA PHE A 83 -5.54 12.28 -13.29
C PHE A 83 -4.44 11.33 -13.75
N LEU A 84 -4.70 10.53 -14.79
CA LEU A 84 -3.74 9.54 -15.31
C LEU A 84 -2.42 10.18 -15.76
N ASP A 85 -2.48 11.32 -16.44
CA ASP A 85 -1.30 12.02 -16.93
C ASP A 85 -0.47 12.62 -15.77
N ILE A 86 -1.11 13.03 -14.67
CA ILE A 86 -0.40 13.46 -13.45
C ILE A 86 0.38 12.28 -12.87
N ALA A 87 -0.27 11.12 -12.72
CA ALA A 87 0.35 9.92 -12.18
C ALA A 87 1.49 9.42 -13.06
N ILE A 88 1.31 9.41 -14.39
CA ILE A 88 2.34 9.04 -15.36
C ILE A 88 3.57 9.94 -15.21
N ARG A 89 3.39 11.26 -15.13
CA ARG A 89 4.52 12.19 -14.97
C ARG A 89 5.30 11.94 -13.67
N TYR A 90 4.62 11.61 -12.57
CA TYR A 90 5.31 11.28 -11.33
C TYR A 90 6.00 9.91 -11.38
N ALA A 91 5.37 8.91 -12.00
CA ALA A 91 5.97 7.60 -12.25
C ALA A 91 7.22 7.73 -13.14
N ASP A 92 7.18 8.56 -14.19
CA ASP A 92 8.30 8.82 -15.09
C ASP A 92 9.45 9.57 -14.39
N CYS A 93 9.13 10.50 -13.48
CA CYS A 93 10.11 11.14 -12.61
C CYS A 93 10.86 10.11 -11.76
N VAL A 94 10.12 9.20 -11.12
CA VAL A 94 10.72 8.12 -10.32
C VAL A 94 11.53 7.16 -11.18
N CYS A 95 11.00 6.65 -12.30
CA CYS A 95 11.71 5.70 -13.17
C CYS A 95 12.99 6.30 -13.79
N ARG A 96 13.03 7.63 -13.98
CA ARG A 96 14.22 8.33 -14.49
C ARG A 96 15.30 8.45 -13.43
N GLU A 97 14.94 8.76 -12.18
CA GLU A 97 15.91 9.04 -11.11
C GLU A 97 16.30 7.81 -10.27
N ILE A 98 15.48 6.75 -10.28
CA ILE A 98 15.58 5.61 -9.37
C ILE A 98 15.67 4.31 -10.16
N GLY A 99 16.79 3.59 -10.01
CA GLY A 99 17.03 2.36 -10.76
C GLY A 99 18.49 1.95 -10.73
N PRO A 100 18.85 0.89 -11.46
CA PRO A 100 20.20 0.33 -11.45
C PRO A 100 21.17 1.01 -12.44
N ASN A 101 20.68 1.91 -13.30
CA ASN A 101 21.52 2.48 -14.36
C ASN A 101 22.43 3.61 -13.84
N GLU A 102 23.47 3.91 -14.61
CA GLU A 102 24.38 5.03 -14.32
C GLU A 102 23.60 6.35 -14.18
N GLY A 103 23.93 7.14 -13.15
CA GLY A 103 23.24 8.38 -12.82
C GLY A 103 21.96 8.23 -12.00
N GLN A 104 21.43 7.02 -11.84
CA GLN A 104 20.27 6.75 -10.98
C GLN A 104 20.68 6.46 -9.53
N LYS A 105 19.73 6.62 -8.60
CA LYS A 105 19.89 6.22 -7.19
C LYS A 105 19.24 4.86 -6.97
N ILE A 106 19.98 3.95 -6.35
CA ILE A 106 19.43 2.67 -5.88
C ILE A 106 18.67 2.92 -4.58
N ARG A 107 17.33 2.94 -4.65
CA ARG A 107 16.43 3.11 -3.51
C ARG A 107 15.18 2.25 -3.66
N VAL A 108 14.63 1.78 -2.55
CA VAL A 108 13.35 1.04 -2.51
C VAL A 108 12.30 1.77 -1.66
N PRO A 109 11.00 1.43 -1.77
CA PRO A 109 9.97 2.06 -0.93
C PRO A 109 10.22 1.82 0.55
N GLY A 110 10.17 2.87 1.37
CA GLY A 110 10.06 2.69 2.82
C GLY A 110 8.75 1.96 3.13
N HIS A 111 7.64 2.47 2.59
CA HIS A 111 6.30 1.88 2.71
C HIS A 111 5.85 1.38 1.32
N GLN A 112 5.73 0.06 1.19
CA GLN A 112 5.41 -0.65 -0.06
C GLN A 112 3.97 -0.38 -0.50
N ILE A 113 3.77 -0.26 -1.82
CA ILE A 113 2.51 -0.14 -2.56
C ILE A 113 2.83 0.22 -4.01
N ALA A 114 3.92 0.96 -4.22
CA ALA A 114 4.40 1.37 -5.55
C ALA A 114 4.55 0.17 -6.48
N GLU A 115 4.93 -0.99 -5.96
CA GLU A 115 5.13 -2.23 -6.68
C GLU A 115 3.83 -2.72 -7.35
N MET A 116 2.74 -2.91 -6.57
CA MET A 116 1.43 -3.28 -7.13
C MET A 116 0.83 -2.18 -8.02
N ALA A 117 1.05 -0.92 -7.66
CA ALA A 117 0.51 0.21 -8.42
C ALA A 117 1.17 0.34 -9.79
N LEU A 118 2.50 0.23 -9.87
CA LEU A 118 3.25 0.32 -11.12
C LEU A 118 3.02 -0.91 -12.02
N ALA A 119 2.88 -2.10 -11.43
CA ALA A 119 2.42 -3.30 -12.16
C ALA A 119 1.05 -3.05 -12.84
N LYS A 120 0.12 -2.40 -12.12
CA LYS A 120 -1.18 -2.00 -12.69
C LYS A 120 -1.06 -0.89 -13.73
N LEU A 121 -0.16 0.08 -13.54
CA LEU A 121 0.07 1.15 -14.50
C LEU A 121 0.62 0.61 -15.84
N TYR A 122 1.48 -0.42 -15.78
CA TYR A 122 1.91 -1.15 -16.98
C TYR A 122 0.72 -1.71 -17.75
N LEU A 123 -0.23 -2.37 -17.09
CA LEU A 123 -1.42 -2.91 -17.76
C LEU A 123 -2.30 -1.84 -18.43
N ILE A 124 -2.33 -0.63 -17.87
CA ILE A 124 -3.12 0.48 -18.41
C ILE A 124 -2.43 1.21 -19.57
N THR A 125 -1.11 1.25 -19.56
CA THR A 125 -0.31 2.06 -20.51
C THR A 125 0.38 1.24 -21.58
N GLY A 126 0.64 -0.04 -21.33
CA GLY A 126 1.52 -0.89 -22.13
C GLY A 126 3.01 -0.59 -21.97
N ASP A 127 3.39 0.39 -21.14
CA ASP A 127 4.78 0.81 -20.99
C ASP A 127 5.52 -0.07 -19.96
N LYS A 128 6.36 -0.97 -20.48
CA LYS A 128 7.08 -1.99 -19.71
C LYS A 128 7.97 -1.41 -18.62
N LYS A 129 8.42 -0.15 -18.75
CA LYS A 129 9.29 0.49 -17.74
C LYS A 129 8.66 0.50 -16.35
N TYR A 130 7.33 0.56 -16.24
CA TYR A 130 6.64 0.54 -14.96
C TYR A 130 6.67 -0.84 -14.30
N LEU A 131 6.53 -1.91 -15.09
CA LEU A 131 6.68 -3.28 -14.58
C LEU A 131 8.14 -3.54 -14.18
N ASP A 132 9.09 -3.05 -14.97
CA ASP A 132 10.52 -3.16 -14.66
C ASP A 132 10.88 -2.41 -13.36
N GLN A 133 10.30 -1.22 -13.15
CA GLN A 133 10.46 -0.47 -11.91
C GLN A 133 9.82 -1.19 -10.71
N ALA A 134 8.64 -1.77 -10.87
CA ALA A 134 7.98 -2.57 -9.83
C ALA A 134 8.86 -3.76 -9.42
N LYS A 135 9.40 -4.49 -10.40
CA LYS A 135 10.31 -5.61 -10.16
C LYS A 135 11.61 -5.15 -9.48
N PHE A 136 12.21 -4.06 -9.94
CA PHE A 136 13.40 -3.47 -9.32
C PHE A 136 13.18 -3.15 -7.84
N PHE A 137 12.03 -2.55 -7.48
CA PHE A 137 11.74 -2.25 -6.07
C PHE A 137 11.63 -3.48 -5.18
N LEU A 138 11.09 -4.59 -5.70
CA LEU A 138 11.02 -5.86 -4.98
C LEU A 138 12.41 -6.51 -4.87
N ASP A 139 13.12 -6.63 -5.99
CA ASP A 139 14.40 -7.34 -6.07
C ASP A 139 15.50 -6.67 -5.25
N GLN A 140 15.49 -5.34 -5.21
CA GLN A 140 16.52 -4.60 -4.51
C GLN A 140 16.27 -4.51 -3.00
N ARG A 141 15.06 -4.80 -2.53
CA ARG A 141 14.74 -4.80 -1.09
C ARG A 141 15.51 -5.92 -0.40
N GLY A 142 16.18 -5.60 0.69
CA GLY A 142 17.10 -6.52 1.37
C GLY A 142 18.58 -6.31 1.01
N TYR A 143 18.86 -5.55 -0.06
CA TYR A 143 20.22 -5.28 -0.52
C TYR A 143 20.68 -3.83 -0.32
N THR A 144 19.80 -2.94 0.18
CA THR A 144 20.17 -1.56 0.51
C THR A 144 20.82 -1.45 1.89
N SER A 145 21.19 -0.23 2.29
CA SER A 145 21.76 0.05 3.61
C SER A 145 20.76 -0.15 4.75
N ARG A 146 19.46 -0.04 4.46
CA ARG A 146 18.40 -0.20 5.46
C ARG A 146 17.90 -1.65 5.45
N ARG A 147 18.04 -2.34 6.59
CA ARG A 147 17.78 -3.78 6.74
C ARG A 147 16.99 -4.14 7.99
N ASP A 148 15.84 -3.51 8.20
CA ASP A 148 14.93 -3.76 9.33
C ASP A 148 13.69 -4.58 8.94
N GLU A 149 13.12 -5.24 9.94
CA GLU A 149 11.87 -5.98 9.80
C GLU A 149 10.66 -5.06 9.65
N TYR A 150 10.68 -3.86 10.23
CA TYR A 150 9.55 -2.92 10.22
C TYR A 150 9.04 -2.62 8.80
N SER A 151 9.96 -2.48 7.84
CA SER A 151 9.68 -2.28 6.41
C SER A 151 9.99 -3.51 5.53
N GLN A 152 10.06 -4.69 6.16
CA GLN A 152 10.32 -5.97 5.49
C GLN A 152 11.59 -5.94 4.63
N ALA A 153 12.59 -5.16 5.02
CA ALA A 153 13.88 -5.02 4.33
C ALA A 153 15.01 -5.84 4.97
N HIS A 154 14.73 -6.55 6.07
CA HIS A 154 15.67 -7.42 6.78
C HIS A 154 16.30 -8.53 5.92
N LYS A 155 15.61 -8.97 4.86
CA LYS A 155 16.05 -10.01 3.92
C LYS A 155 15.58 -9.70 2.51
N PRO A 156 16.27 -10.24 1.47
CA PRO A 156 15.72 -10.31 0.12
C PRO A 156 14.31 -10.89 0.12
N VAL A 157 13.39 -10.31 -0.66
CA VAL A 157 11.96 -10.66 -0.58
C VAL A 157 11.70 -12.16 -0.86
N LEU A 158 12.50 -12.77 -1.72
CA LEU A 158 12.41 -14.19 -2.08
C LEU A 158 12.85 -15.13 -0.95
N GLU A 159 13.66 -14.63 -0.01
CA GLU A 159 14.18 -15.37 1.14
C GLU A 159 13.32 -15.21 2.40
N GLN A 160 12.31 -14.35 2.35
CA GLN A 160 11.37 -14.18 3.46
C GLN A 160 10.45 -15.40 3.58
N ASN A 161 10.12 -15.75 4.83
CA ASN A 161 9.34 -16.94 5.17
C ASN A 161 8.37 -16.72 6.34
N GLU A 162 8.37 -15.56 6.99
CA GLU A 162 7.42 -15.18 8.02
C GLU A 162 6.94 -13.74 7.82
N ALA A 163 5.73 -13.43 8.29
CA ALA A 163 5.22 -12.08 8.32
C ALA A 163 5.77 -11.32 9.54
N VAL A 164 6.50 -10.23 9.31
CA VAL A 164 7.16 -9.42 10.34
C VAL A 164 6.98 -7.93 10.07
N GLY A 165 7.19 -7.11 11.10
CA GLY A 165 7.09 -5.65 10.98
C GLY A 165 5.69 -5.14 10.70
N HIS A 166 5.60 -3.94 10.16
CA HIS A 166 4.35 -3.22 9.96
C HIS A 166 3.37 -3.98 9.05
N ALA A 167 2.14 -4.21 9.52
CA ALA A 167 1.20 -5.13 8.87
C ALA A 167 0.71 -4.65 7.48
N VAL A 168 0.44 -3.35 7.31
CA VAL A 168 0.10 -2.76 6.00
C VAL A 168 1.26 -2.84 5.02
N ARG A 169 2.48 -2.41 5.40
CA ARG A 169 3.69 -2.50 4.56
C ARG A 169 3.89 -3.92 4.03
N ALA A 170 3.79 -4.90 4.93
CA ALA A 170 3.89 -6.31 4.61
C ALA A 170 2.84 -6.74 3.57
N THR A 171 1.55 -6.55 3.85
CA THR A 171 0.48 -7.02 2.95
C THR A 171 0.46 -6.30 1.60
N TYR A 172 0.77 -5.01 1.54
CA TYR A 172 0.93 -4.30 0.27
C TYR A 172 2.13 -4.81 -0.54
N MET A 173 3.25 -5.11 0.11
CA MET A 173 4.39 -5.73 -0.54
C MET A 173 4.03 -7.11 -1.11
N TYR A 174 3.35 -7.96 -0.34
CA TYR A 174 2.97 -9.31 -0.77
C TYR A 174 1.98 -9.26 -1.95
N ALA A 175 1.06 -8.30 -1.96
CA ALA A 175 0.18 -8.05 -3.11
C ALA A 175 1.00 -7.62 -4.35
N GLY A 176 1.99 -6.74 -4.19
CA GLY A 176 2.91 -6.37 -5.27
C GLY A 176 3.77 -7.52 -5.78
N MET A 177 4.24 -8.40 -4.89
CA MET A 177 4.96 -9.63 -5.25
C MET A 177 4.09 -10.55 -6.11
N ALA A 178 2.83 -10.75 -5.73
CA ALA A 178 1.90 -11.56 -6.52
C ALA A 178 1.59 -10.95 -7.90
N ASP A 179 1.42 -9.63 -7.99
CA ASP A 179 1.18 -8.94 -9.27
C ASP A 179 2.40 -9.06 -10.20
N VAL A 180 3.62 -8.83 -9.69
CA VAL A 180 4.85 -8.99 -10.47
C VAL A 180 5.07 -10.44 -10.89
N ALA A 181 4.81 -11.41 -10.02
CA ALA A 181 4.91 -12.83 -10.34
C ALA A 181 4.01 -13.20 -11.53
N ALA A 182 2.73 -12.82 -11.47
CA ALA A 182 1.75 -13.13 -12.51
C ALA A 182 2.09 -12.50 -13.86
N LEU A 183 2.61 -11.28 -13.86
CA LEU A 183 2.93 -10.52 -15.08
C LEU A 183 4.27 -10.91 -15.71
N THR A 184 5.17 -11.53 -14.94
CA THR A 184 6.51 -11.92 -15.43
C THR A 184 6.68 -13.43 -15.57
N GLY A 185 5.79 -14.23 -14.98
CA GLY A 185 5.93 -15.69 -14.89
C GLY A 185 6.96 -16.16 -13.86
N ASP A 186 7.47 -15.26 -12.99
CA ASP A 186 8.49 -15.60 -11.99
C ASP A 186 7.84 -16.21 -10.74
N THR A 187 7.88 -17.54 -10.64
CA THR A 187 7.26 -18.29 -9.54
C THR A 187 8.02 -18.18 -8.22
N ALA A 188 9.24 -17.63 -8.19
CA ALA A 188 10.01 -17.49 -6.97
C ALA A 188 9.29 -16.60 -5.94
N TYR A 189 8.64 -15.53 -6.40
CA TYR A 189 7.82 -14.67 -5.53
C TYR A 189 6.63 -15.44 -4.95
N ILE A 190 6.00 -16.31 -5.74
CA ILE A 190 4.84 -17.12 -5.32
C ILE A 190 5.25 -18.03 -4.15
N HIS A 191 6.38 -18.71 -4.28
CA HIS A 191 6.88 -19.57 -3.20
C HIS A 191 7.20 -18.79 -1.91
N ALA A 192 7.64 -17.53 -2.01
CA ALA A 192 7.86 -16.68 -0.85
C ALA A 192 6.55 -16.26 -0.17
N ILE A 193 5.57 -15.77 -0.94
CA ILE A 193 4.26 -15.39 -0.40
C ILE A 193 3.49 -16.58 0.18
N ASP A 194 3.64 -17.80 -0.37
CA ASP A 194 3.00 -19.00 0.16
C ASP A 194 3.48 -19.34 1.57
N ARG A 195 4.81 -19.29 1.80
CA ARG A 195 5.40 -19.52 3.15
C ARG A 195 4.94 -18.46 4.15
N ILE A 196 4.93 -17.20 3.71
CA ILE A 196 4.52 -16.06 4.53
C ILE A 196 3.03 -16.15 4.86
N TRP A 197 2.19 -16.49 3.89
CA TRP A 197 0.75 -16.65 4.08
C TRP A 197 0.47 -17.77 5.09
N GLU A 198 1.14 -18.92 4.94
CA GLU A 198 1.05 -20.02 5.90
C GLU A 198 1.42 -19.58 7.31
N ASN A 199 2.49 -18.77 7.47
CA ASN A 199 2.85 -18.18 8.76
C ASN A 199 1.74 -17.27 9.32
N ILE A 200 1.15 -16.41 8.50
CA ILE A 200 0.06 -15.52 8.92
C ILE A 200 -1.11 -16.36 9.44
N VAL A 201 -1.69 -17.22 8.60
CA VAL A 201 -2.97 -17.88 8.89
C VAL A 201 -2.87 -18.93 9.99
N THR A 202 -1.69 -19.54 10.19
CA THR A 202 -1.49 -20.55 11.24
C THR A 202 -0.96 -20.00 12.56
N LYS A 203 -0.35 -18.80 12.58
CA LYS A 203 0.37 -18.31 13.78
C LYS A 203 0.12 -16.86 14.16
N LYS A 204 -0.31 -15.99 13.23
CA LYS A 204 -0.36 -14.52 13.43
C LYS A 204 -1.67 -13.88 12.97
N TYR A 205 -2.76 -14.64 12.99
CA TYR A 205 -4.07 -14.25 12.47
C TYR A 205 -5.13 -14.29 13.57
N TYR A 206 -5.80 -13.16 13.81
CA TYR A 206 -6.83 -13.07 14.84
C TYR A 206 -8.13 -13.74 14.38
N LEU A 207 -8.99 -14.10 15.33
CA LEU A 207 -10.28 -14.75 15.05
C LEU A 207 -11.20 -13.92 14.15
N THR A 208 -11.12 -12.58 14.27
CA THR A 208 -11.81 -11.59 13.45
C THR A 208 -11.21 -11.41 12.05
N GLY A 209 -10.11 -12.11 11.77
CA GLY A 209 -9.32 -11.92 10.57
C GLY A 209 -8.50 -10.63 10.52
N GLY A 210 -8.34 -9.94 11.65
CA GLY A 210 -7.37 -8.86 11.79
C GLY A 210 -5.92 -9.37 11.82
N ILE A 211 -4.97 -8.51 11.45
CA ILE A 211 -3.53 -8.75 11.51
C ILE A 211 -2.81 -7.54 12.11
N GLY A 212 -1.71 -7.79 12.81
CA GLY A 212 -0.98 -6.78 13.58
C GLY A 212 -1.36 -6.82 15.06
N ALA A 213 -0.41 -7.22 15.91
CA ALA A 213 -0.64 -7.53 17.31
C ALA A 213 -0.26 -6.40 18.26
N THR A 214 0.53 -5.43 17.81
CA THR A 214 1.08 -4.38 18.68
C THR A 214 1.00 -3.00 18.03
N ALA A 215 0.71 -2.00 18.85
CA ALA A 215 0.79 -0.59 18.45
C ALA A 215 2.24 -0.14 18.21
N ALA A 216 3.23 -0.81 18.82
CA ALA A 216 4.64 -0.52 18.57
C ALA A 216 4.99 -0.94 17.15
N GLY A 217 5.11 0.03 16.24
CA GLY A 217 5.39 -0.20 14.83
C GLY A 217 4.21 -0.77 14.03
N GLU A 218 3.00 -0.79 14.60
CA GLU A 218 1.78 -1.22 13.92
C GLU A 218 1.95 -2.62 13.29
N ALA A 219 2.53 -3.52 14.06
CA ALA A 219 3.31 -4.64 13.55
C ALA A 219 2.74 -6.02 13.88
N PHE A 220 3.13 -7.02 13.09
CA PHE A 220 3.03 -8.42 13.46
C PHE A 220 3.83 -8.69 14.75
N GLY A 221 3.26 -9.52 15.62
CA GLY A 221 3.95 -10.05 16.79
C GLY A 221 4.76 -11.32 16.47
N LYS A 222 5.21 -11.98 17.54
CA LYS A 222 5.78 -13.34 17.48
C LYS A 222 4.70 -14.35 17.08
N ASN A 223 5.15 -15.55 16.66
CA ASN A 223 4.22 -16.66 16.42
C ASN A 223 3.37 -16.92 17.68
N TYR A 224 2.05 -17.01 17.50
CA TYR A 224 1.03 -17.21 18.53
C TYR A 224 0.84 -16.04 19.52
N GLU A 225 1.44 -14.88 19.27
CA GLU A 225 1.24 -13.67 20.07
C GLU A 225 0.00 -12.90 19.59
N LEU A 226 -1.16 -13.21 20.17
CA LEU A 226 -2.46 -12.65 19.79
C LEU A 226 -3.21 -12.05 21.01
N PRO A 227 -2.67 -11.01 21.67
CA PRO A 227 -3.35 -10.36 22.80
C PRO A 227 -4.63 -9.62 22.36
N ASN A 228 -5.75 -9.80 23.06
CA ASN A 228 -7.03 -9.24 22.62
C ASN A 228 -7.16 -7.73 22.84
N MET A 229 -6.80 -7.23 24.03
CA MET A 229 -7.00 -5.82 24.39
C MET A 229 -6.02 -4.87 23.71
N SER A 230 -4.78 -5.32 23.47
CA SER A 230 -3.74 -4.54 22.81
C SER A 230 -3.58 -4.87 21.32
N ALA A 231 -4.45 -5.71 20.76
CA ALA A 231 -4.46 -6.02 19.33
C ALA A 231 -4.54 -4.71 18.53
N TYR A 232 -3.64 -4.55 17.56
CA TYR A 232 -3.65 -3.37 16.70
C TYR A 232 -4.69 -3.53 15.61
N CYS A 233 -4.58 -4.58 14.79
CA CYS A 233 -5.58 -4.93 13.77
C CYS A 233 -6.06 -3.71 12.98
N GLU A 234 -5.12 -2.96 12.41
CA GLU A 234 -5.43 -1.75 11.66
C GLU A 234 -6.42 -2.05 10.54
N THR A 235 -7.43 -1.19 10.35
CA THR A 235 -8.40 -1.32 9.25
C THR A 235 -7.70 -1.41 7.88
N CYS A 236 -6.63 -0.62 7.65
CA CYS A 236 -5.81 -0.73 6.45
C CYS A 236 -5.17 -2.11 6.28
N ALA A 237 -4.75 -2.75 7.37
CA ALA A 237 -4.11 -4.05 7.32
C ALA A 237 -5.13 -5.15 7.00
N ALA A 238 -6.39 -5.02 7.47
CA ALA A 238 -7.49 -5.87 7.04
C ALA A 238 -7.75 -5.76 5.53
N ILE A 239 -7.76 -4.53 4.98
CA ILE A 239 -7.89 -4.29 3.54
C ILE A 239 -6.71 -4.90 2.77
N GLY A 240 -5.48 -4.69 3.24
CA GLY A 240 -4.28 -5.32 2.66
C GLY A 240 -4.34 -6.85 2.69
N ASN A 241 -4.86 -7.44 3.76
CA ASN A 241 -5.03 -8.88 3.88
C ASN A 241 -6.04 -9.42 2.84
N ILE A 242 -7.11 -8.68 2.54
CA ILE A 242 -8.02 -9.01 1.44
C ILE A 242 -7.30 -8.97 0.09
N TYR A 243 -6.47 -7.95 -0.15
CA TYR A 243 -5.72 -7.82 -1.41
C TYR A 243 -4.79 -9.01 -1.66
N VAL A 244 -4.12 -9.50 -0.62
CA VAL A 244 -3.23 -10.66 -0.69
C VAL A 244 -4.03 -11.94 -0.95
N ASN A 245 -5.08 -12.19 -0.17
CA ASN A 245 -5.87 -13.42 -0.29
C ASN A 245 -6.60 -13.52 -1.63
N TYR A 246 -7.12 -12.41 -2.15
CA TYR A 246 -7.73 -12.39 -3.49
C TYR A 246 -6.71 -12.77 -4.57
N ARG A 247 -5.49 -12.24 -4.49
CA ARG A 247 -4.41 -12.56 -5.45
C ARG A 247 -3.95 -14.00 -5.34
N LEU A 248 -3.82 -14.54 -4.12
CA LEU A 248 -3.48 -15.94 -3.92
C LEU A 248 -4.57 -16.88 -4.46
N PHE A 249 -5.85 -16.52 -4.33
CA PHE A 249 -6.92 -17.24 -5.02
C PHE A 249 -6.73 -17.21 -6.54
N LEU A 250 -6.41 -16.07 -7.14
CA LEU A 250 -6.20 -15.99 -8.59
C LEU A 250 -4.98 -16.82 -9.06
N LEU A 251 -3.95 -16.93 -8.24
CA LEU A 251 -2.76 -17.73 -8.55
C LEU A 251 -2.98 -19.23 -8.41
N HIS A 252 -3.77 -19.66 -7.41
CA HIS A 252 -3.86 -21.06 -7.00
C HIS A 252 -5.22 -21.74 -7.25
N GLY A 253 -6.31 -20.98 -7.33
CA GLY A 253 -7.66 -21.50 -7.52
C GLY A 253 -8.25 -22.25 -6.32
N GLU A 254 -7.69 -22.06 -5.12
CA GLU A 254 -8.14 -22.76 -3.90
C GLU A 254 -9.04 -21.90 -3.01
N SER A 255 -10.13 -22.48 -2.49
CA SER A 255 -11.11 -21.76 -1.67
C SER A 255 -10.58 -21.29 -0.32
N LYS A 256 -9.53 -21.93 0.22
CA LYS A 256 -8.94 -21.57 1.53
C LYS A 256 -8.53 -20.09 1.62
N TYR A 257 -8.13 -19.49 0.50
CA TYR A 257 -7.81 -18.07 0.44
C TYR A 257 -9.06 -17.20 0.58
N TYR A 258 -10.19 -17.65 0.01
CA TYR A 258 -11.48 -16.98 0.20
C TYR A 258 -12.05 -17.16 1.61
N ASP A 259 -11.80 -18.29 2.28
CA ASP A 259 -12.21 -18.47 3.67
C ASP A 259 -11.54 -17.43 4.61
N VAL A 260 -10.25 -17.15 4.36
CA VAL A 260 -9.48 -16.10 5.07
C VAL A 260 -9.98 -14.71 4.67
N LEU A 261 -10.20 -14.48 3.37
CA LEU A 261 -10.75 -13.21 2.87
C LEU A 261 -12.11 -12.92 3.50
N GLU A 262 -13.02 -13.88 3.52
CA GLU A 262 -14.37 -13.77 4.07
C GLU A 262 -14.32 -13.44 5.56
N ARG A 263 -13.51 -14.17 6.34
CA ARG A 263 -13.33 -13.90 7.77
C ARG A 263 -12.89 -12.47 8.02
N THR A 264 -11.89 -11.98 7.30
CA THR A 264 -11.42 -10.59 7.42
C THR A 264 -12.50 -9.60 6.98
N LEU A 265 -13.14 -9.83 5.82
CA LEU A 265 -14.14 -8.94 5.24
C LEU A 265 -15.33 -8.73 6.17
N TYR A 266 -15.92 -9.80 6.67
CA TYR A 266 -17.14 -9.75 7.47
C TYR A 266 -16.91 -9.43 8.95
N ASN A 267 -15.66 -9.31 9.39
CA ASN A 267 -15.35 -9.02 10.79
C ASN A 267 -14.36 -7.86 10.89
N GLY A 268 -13.06 -8.13 10.83
CA GLY A 268 -12.00 -7.16 11.13
C GLY A 268 -11.90 -5.98 10.15
N LEU A 269 -12.45 -6.10 8.94
CA LEU A 269 -12.54 -4.97 8.00
C LEU A 269 -13.74 -4.09 8.30
N ILE A 270 -14.96 -4.63 8.25
CA ILE A 270 -16.17 -3.81 8.41
C ILE A 270 -16.35 -3.29 9.83
N SER A 271 -15.68 -3.87 10.84
CA SER A 271 -15.57 -3.22 12.16
C SER A 271 -14.93 -1.84 12.07
N GLY A 272 -14.08 -1.61 11.06
CA GLY A 272 -13.36 -0.36 10.82
C GLY A 272 -14.23 0.84 10.48
N VAL A 273 -15.52 0.66 10.18
CA VAL A 273 -16.44 1.74 9.78
C VAL A 273 -17.79 1.60 10.50
N SER A 274 -18.41 2.72 10.86
CA SER A 274 -19.75 2.75 11.44
C SER A 274 -20.81 2.34 10.41
N LEU A 275 -21.96 1.87 10.88
CA LEU A 275 -23.07 1.45 10.00
C LEU A 275 -23.58 2.57 9.09
N ASP A 276 -23.51 3.83 9.55
CA ASP A 276 -23.89 5.01 8.77
C ASP A 276 -22.75 5.53 7.85
N GLY A 277 -21.56 4.97 7.96
CA GLY A 277 -20.38 5.35 7.18
C GLY A 277 -19.67 6.63 7.61
N GLY A 278 -20.08 7.26 8.73
CA GLY A 278 -19.57 8.56 9.17
C GLY A 278 -18.36 8.52 10.10
N GLU A 279 -18.09 7.40 10.76
CA GLU A 279 -17.02 7.26 11.75
C GLU A 279 -16.21 5.98 11.52
N PHE A 280 -14.93 6.02 11.87
CA PHE A 280 -13.96 4.98 11.56
C PHE A 280 -13.17 4.54 12.78
N PHE A 281 -12.75 3.29 12.79
CA PHE A 281 -11.66 2.82 13.64
C PHE A 281 -10.34 2.83 12.88
N TYR A 282 -9.27 3.17 13.60
CA TYR A 282 -7.91 2.92 13.15
C TYR A 282 -7.47 1.53 13.65
N PRO A 283 -7.19 1.30 14.95
CA PRO A 283 -7.10 -0.05 15.51
C PRO A 283 -8.46 -0.74 15.71
N ASN A 284 -8.52 -2.07 15.56
CA ASN A 284 -9.71 -2.89 15.81
C ASN A 284 -9.42 -3.98 16.88
N PRO A 285 -9.39 -3.62 18.19
CA PRO A 285 -9.07 -4.57 19.25
C PRO A 285 -10.20 -5.58 19.49
N LEU A 286 -9.87 -6.72 20.10
CA LEU A 286 -10.82 -7.80 20.39
C LEU A 286 -11.39 -7.71 21.83
N GLN A 287 -10.94 -6.74 22.61
CA GLN A 287 -11.43 -6.48 23.98
C GLN A 287 -11.40 -4.98 24.27
N SER A 288 -12.44 -4.47 24.94
CA SER A 288 -12.53 -3.07 25.37
C SER A 288 -13.16 -2.96 26.76
N MET A 289 -12.70 -1.96 27.52
CA MET A 289 -13.28 -1.46 28.77
C MET A 289 -13.95 -0.09 28.56
N GLY A 290 -14.36 0.24 27.32
CA GLY A 290 -14.99 1.52 26.97
C GLY A 290 -14.02 2.61 26.49
N GLN A 291 -12.74 2.28 26.28
CA GLN A 291 -11.68 3.21 25.89
C GLN A 291 -11.51 3.40 24.37
N HIS A 292 -12.24 2.65 23.55
CA HIS A 292 -12.15 2.72 22.08
C HIS A 292 -13.50 3.12 21.50
N GLN A 293 -13.51 4.20 20.73
CA GLN A 293 -14.67 4.66 19.97
C GLN A 293 -14.21 5.04 18.55
N ARG A 294 -15.10 4.85 17.58
CA ARG A 294 -14.86 5.35 16.23
C ARG A 294 -14.75 6.87 16.25
N GLN A 295 -14.05 7.42 15.27
CA GLN A 295 -13.90 8.85 15.09
C GLN A 295 -14.18 9.22 13.64
N PRO A 296 -14.74 10.41 13.36
CA PRO A 296 -14.98 10.84 11.99
C PRO A 296 -13.68 11.01 11.19
N TRP A 297 -12.57 11.33 11.87
CA TRP A 297 -11.26 11.51 11.23
C TRP A 297 -10.10 11.34 12.22
N PHE A 298 -8.87 11.31 11.71
CA PHE A 298 -7.63 11.15 12.49
C PHE A 298 -6.52 12.07 11.95
N GLY A 299 -5.49 12.34 12.76
CA GLY A 299 -4.28 13.04 12.30
C GLY A 299 -3.56 12.28 11.19
N CYS A 300 -3.34 10.97 11.38
CA CYS A 300 -2.98 10.04 10.30
C CYS A 300 -4.26 9.36 9.80
N ALA A 301 -4.76 9.78 8.63
CA ALA A 301 -6.05 9.36 8.10
C ALA A 301 -5.96 8.25 7.02
N CYS A 302 -5.04 7.31 7.18
CA CYS A 302 -4.92 6.15 6.30
C CYS A 302 -6.21 5.32 6.29
N CYS A 303 -6.77 4.97 7.46
CA CYS A 303 -7.93 4.07 7.56
C CYS A 303 -9.21 4.63 6.90
N PRO A 304 -9.66 5.87 7.19
CA PRO A 304 -10.85 6.42 6.54
C PRO A 304 -10.72 6.47 5.02
N SER A 305 -9.61 6.99 4.50
CA SER A 305 -9.39 7.11 3.06
C SER A 305 -9.25 5.74 2.36
N ASN A 306 -8.76 4.72 3.08
CA ASN A 306 -8.65 3.35 2.58
C ASN A 306 -10.00 2.62 2.54
N ILE A 307 -10.89 2.84 3.53
CA ILE A 307 -12.27 2.30 3.49
C ILE A 307 -13.08 2.91 2.34
N CYS A 308 -12.82 4.17 1.98
CA CYS A 308 -13.58 4.88 0.94
C CYS A 308 -13.33 4.39 -0.50
N ARG A 309 -12.29 3.58 -0.78
CA ARG A 309 -11.87 3.23 -2.15
C ARG A 309 -12.39 1.89 -2.65
#